data_AF-A0AAT9HAZ3-F1
#
_entry.id   AF-A0AAT9HAZ3-F1
#
_cell.length_a   1.000
_cell.length_b   1.000
_cell.length_c   1.000
_cell.angle_alpha   90.00
_cell.angle_beta   90.00
_cell.angle_gamma   90.00
#
_symmetry.space_group_name_H-M   'P 1'
#
loop_
_entity.id
_entity.type
_entity.pdbx_description
1 polymer ?
#
loop_
_entity_poly.entity_id
_entity_poly.type
_entity_poly.pdbx_seq_one_letter_code
_entity_poly.pdbx_strand_id
1 'polypeptide(L)'
;MSASFQEAVVDVLTRKAVRACKDEGVDHLMIGGGVAANSRLRALAQERCEAAGIRLRVPRPKLCTDNGAMVAALGAEMVARDRAPRTGTCRPTRPSR
;
A
#
# COMPACT_ATOMS: atom_id res chain seq x y z
N MET A 1 13.33 -2.80 23.28
CA MET A 1 12.32 -1.74 23.07
C MET A 1 11.88 -1.57 21.62
N SER A 2 12.77 -1.68 20.62
CA SER A 2 12.37 -1.50 19.20
C SER A 2 11.39 -2.56 18.69
N ALA A 3 11.57 -3.83 19.09
CA ALA A 3 10.70 -4.93 18.66
C ALA A 3 9.25 -4.79 19.17
N SER A 4 9.03 -4.41 20.43
CA SER A 4 7.69 -4.28 21.00
C SER A 4 6.91 -3.09 20.43
N PHE A 5 7.60 -1.99 20.11
CA PHE A 5 6.97 -0.86 19.43
C PHE A 5 6.63 -1.18 17.98
N GLN A 6 7.57 -1.77 17.23
CA GLN A 6 7.31 -2.23 15.87
C GLN A 6 6.13 -3.19 15.83
N GLU A 7 6.04 -4.10 16.81
CA GLU A 7 4.96 -5.07 16.86
C GLU A 7 3.59 -4.44 17.15
N ALA A 8 3.52 -3.47 18.07
CA ALA A 8 2.28 -2.73 18.32
C ALA A 8 1.80 -1.96 17.08
N VAL A 9 2.72 -1.33 16.34
CA VAL A 9 2.41 -0.60 15.10
C VAL A 9 1.93 -1.56 14.01
N VAL A 10 2.67 -2.65 13.77
CA VAL A 10 2.34 -3.67 12.77
C VAL A 10 1.00 -4.33 13.07
N ASP A 11 0.72 -4.61 14.33
CA ASP A 11 -0.54 -5.18 14.80
C ASP A 11 -1.73 -4.24 14.53
N VAL A 12 -1.63 -2.96 14.91
CA VAL A 12 -2.71 -1.99 14.68
C VAL A 12 -2.97 -1.77 13.19
N LEU A 13 -1.91 -1.62 12.38
CA LEU A 13 -2.03 -1.39 10.94
C LEU A 13 -2.71 -2.56 10.22
N THR A 14 -2.28 -3.79 10.52
CA THR A 14 -2.84 -4.98 9.87
C THR A 14 -4.28 -5.26 10.28
N ARG A 15 -4.67 -5.04 11.55
CA ARG A 15 -6.08 -5.14 11.97
C ARG A 15 -6.97 -4.16 11.21
N LYS A 16 -6.56 -2.89 11.14
CA LYS A 16 -7.34 -1.84 10.46
C LYS A 16 -7.45 -2.10 8.97
N ALA A 17 -6.38 -2.56 8.33
CA ALA A 17 -6.39 -2.90 6.91
C ALA A 17 -7.37 -4.05 6.59
N VAL A 18 -7.31 -5.15 7.34
CA VAL A 18 -8.26 -6.27 7.16
C VAL A 18 -9.69 -5.84 7.47
N ARG A 19 -9.90 -5.00 8.50
CA ARG A 19 -11.22 -4.48 8.82
C ARG A 19 -11.79 -3.63 7.69
N ALA A 20 -11.00 -2.70 7.15
CA ALA A 20 -11.40 -1.89 6.01
C ALA A 20 -11.74 -2.76 4.79
N CYS A 21 -10.96 -3.82 4.52
CA CYS A 21 -11.28 -4.75 3.43
C CYS A 21 -12.66 -5.41 3.62
N LYS A 22 -12.97 -5.85 4.85
CA LYS A 22 -14.28 -6.45 5.17
C LYS A 22 -15.42 -5.44 5.07
N ASP A 23 -15.22 -4.22 5.56
CA ASP A 23 -16.24 -3.16 5.56
C ASP A 23 -16.57 -2.71 4.12
N GLU A 24 -15.57 -2.63 3.24
CA GLU A 24 -15.74 -2.26 1.83
C GLU A 24 -16.07 -3.46 0.91
N GLY A 25 -16.14 -4.67 1.46
CA GLY A 25 -16.41 -5.89 0.70
C GLY A 25 -15.33 -6.25 -0.33
N VAL A 26 -14.08 -5.79 -0.12
CA VAL A 26 -12.96 -6.09 -1.02
C VAL A 26 -12.16 -7.30 -0.54
N ASP A 27 -11.79 -8.14 -1.49
CA ASP A 27 -11.06 -9.40 -1.30
C ASP A 27 -9.55 -9.24 -1.53
N HIS A 28 -9.09 -8.04 -1.87
CA HIS A 28 -7.68 -7.75 -2.16
C HIS A 28 -7.13 -6.65 -1.24
N LEU A 29 -5.98 -6.91 -0.61
CA LEU A 29 -5.22 -5.92 0.15
C LEU A 29 -3.86 -5.71 -0.51
N MET A 30 -3.47 -4.46 -0.77
CA MET A 30 -2.16 -4.11 -1.31
C MET A 30 -1.38 -3.25 -0.33
N ILE A 31 -0.15 -3.65 -0.01
CA ILE A 31 0.74 -2.91 0.89
C ILE A 31 1.92 -2.35 0.09
N GLY A 32 2.07 -1.03 0.07
CA GLY A 32 3.14 -0.30 -0.61
C GLY A 32 3.94 0.64 0.31
N GLY A 33 4.97 1.29 -0.23
CA GLY A 33 5.81 2.25 0.51
C GLY A 33 6.92 1.62 1.35
N GLY A 34 7.74 2.46 1.99
CA GLY A 34 8.88 2.02 2.80
C GLY A 34 8.49 1.10 3.98
N VAL A 35 7.25 1.23 4.47
CA VAL A 35 6.68 0.35 5.50
C VAL A 35 6.49 -1.08 4.98
N ALA A 36 6.19 -1.24 3.68
CA ALA A 36 6.13 -2.55 3.04
C ALA A 36 7.50 -3.24 3.01
N ALA A 37 8.63 -2.56 3.18
CA ALA A 37 9.94 -3.22 3.26
C ALA A 37 10.14 -3.98 4.60
N ASN A 38 9.29 -3.74 5.60
CA ASN A 38 9.36 -4.43 6.89
C ASN A 38 8.87 -5.89 6.76
N SER A 39 9.77 -6.85 7.01
CA SER A 39 9.49 -8.28 6.91
C SER A 39 8.44 -8.76 7.93
N ARG A 40 8.47 -8.20 9.15
CA ARG A 40 7.51 -8.53 10.21
C ARG A 40 6.09 -8.07 9.86
N LEU A 41 5.95 -6.88 9.29
CA LEU A 41 4.68 -6.38 8.74
C LEU A 41 4.13 -7.33 7.67
N ARG A 42 4.97 -7.74 6.71
CA ARG A 42 4.56 -8.66 5.64
C ARG A 42 4.04 -9.98 6.20
N ALA A 43 4.75 -10.57 7.16
CA ALA A 43 4.37 -11.83 7.78
C ALA A 43 3.01 -11.73 8.48
N LEU A 44 2.82 -10.73 9.36
CA LEU A 44 1.57 -10.57 10.09
C LEU A 44 0.40 -10.19 9.18
N ALA A 45 0.66 -9.37 8.16
CA ALA A 45 -0.36 -9.03 7.16
C ALA A 45 -0.80 -10.27 6.39
N GLN A 46 0.14 -11.15 6.00
CA GLN A 46 -0.15 -12.38 5.27
C GLN A 46 -1.05 -13.30 6.11
N GLU A 47 -0.66 -13.58 7.35
CA GLU A 47 -1.43 -14.43 8.28
C GLU A 47 -2.87 -13.93 8.45
N ARG A 48 -3.04 -12.61 8.63
CA ARG A 48 -4.36 -12.02 8.85
C ARG A 48 -5.21 -11.95 7.60
N CYS A 49 -4.58 -11.73 6.45
CA CYS A 49 -5.29 -11.76 5.18
C CYS A 49 -5.76 -13.18 4.87
N GLU A 50 -4.91 -14.20 5.08
CA GLU A 50 -5.28 -15.62 4.93
C GLU A 50 -6.44 -16.00 5.84
N ALA A 51 -6.37 -15.64 7.13
CA ALA A 51 -7.45 -15.90 8.09
C ALA A 51 -8.77 -15.18 7.73
N ALA A 52 -8.70 -14.11 6.94
CA ALA A 52 -9.85 -13.33 6.49
C ALA A 52 -10.31 -13.67 5.06
N GLY A 53 -9.64 -14.59 4.36
CA GLY A 53 -9.92 -14.90 2.95
C GLY A 53 -9.53 -13.77 1.97
N ILE A 54 -8.66 -12.86 2.39
CA ILE A 54 -8.20 -11.71 1.60
C ILE A 54 -6.88 -12.06 0.91
N ARG A 55 -6.74 -11.70 -0.36
CA ARG A 55 -5.50 -11.85 -1.11
C ARG A 55 -4.56 -10.67 -0.87
N LEU A 56 -3.48 -10.92 -0.14
CA LEU A 56 -2.41 -9.93 0.05
C LEU A 56 -1.53 -9.81 -1.20
N ARG A 57 -1.31 -8.57 -1.66
CA ARG A 57 -0.36 -8.23 -2.73
C ARG A 57 0.70 -7.29 -2.17
N VAL A 58 1.95 -7.72 -2.21
CA VAL A 58 3.08 -6.88 -1.81
C VAL A 58 4.08 -6.78 -2.96
N PRO A 59 4.34 -5.58 -3.51
CA PRO A 59 5.34 -5.40 -4.54
C PRO A 59 6.72 -5.90 -4.07
N ARG A 60 7.58 -6.26 -5.02
CA ARG A 60 8.98 -6.59 -4.74
C ARG A 60 9.63 -5.39 -4.04
N PRO A 61 10.51 -5.58 -3.04
CA PRO A 61 11.08 -4.48 -2.24
C PRO A 61 11.73 -3.36 -3.07
N LYS A 62 12.33 -3.68 -4.23
CA LYS A 62 12.87 -2.69 -5.20
C LYS A 62 11.81 -1.71 -5.77
N LEU A 63 10.53 -2.04 -5.63
CA LEU A 63 9.36 -1.24 -6.04
C LEU A 63 8.63 -0.58 -4.86
N CYS A 64 9.03 -0.86 -3.62
CA CYS A 64 8.37 -0.36 -2.42
C CYS A 64 8.97 0.96 -1.91
N THR A 65 10.20 1.29 -2.28
CA THR A 65 10.81 2.61 -2.04
C THR A 65 10.38 3.59 -3.11
N ASP A 66 10.23 4.87 -2.76
CA ASP A 66 9.91 5.95 -3.69
C ASP A 66 10.85 5.87 -4.90
N ASN A 67 10.31 5.44 -6.03
CA ASN A 67 11.09 5.19 -7.22
C ASN A 67 10.31 5.69 -8.44
N GLY A 68 11.05 6.03 -9.51
CA GLY A 68 10.44 6.52 -10.74
C GLY A 68 9.42 5.54 -11.34
N ALA A 69 9.40 4.26 -10.92
CA ALA A 69 8.45 3.27 -11.39
C ALA A 69 7.01 3.54 -10.90
N MET A 70 6.81 4.07 -9.70
CA MET A 70 5.46 4.46 -9.22
C MET A 70 4.90 5.62 -10.05
N VAL A 71 5.73 6.63 -10.32
CA VAL A 71 5.36 7.79 -11.15
C VAL A 71 5.14 7.36 -12.61
N ALA A 72 5.98 6.48 -13.14
CA ALA A 72 5.86 5.96 -14.51
C ALA A 72 4.60 5.09 -14.68
N ALA A 73 4.27 4.22 -13.72
CA ALA A 73 3.05 3.41 -13.76
C ALA A 73 1.80 4.28 -13.70
N LEU A 74 1.78 5.31 -12.83
CA LEU A 74 0.69 6.28 -12.81
C LEU A 74 0.60 7.05 -14.13
N GLY A 75 1.72 7.47 -14.70
CA GLY A 75 1.78 8.12 -16.01
C GLY A 75 1.22 7.24 -17.12
N ALA A 76 1.60 5.97 -17.16
CA ALA A 76 1.12 5.00 -18.14
C ALA A 76 -0.40 4.74 -18.01
N GLU A 77 -0.92 4.57 -16.79
CA GLU A 77 -2.36 4.44 -16.53
C GLU A 77 -3.14 5.70 -16.94
N MET A 78 -2.57 6.89 -16.76
CA MET A 78 -3.21 8.14 -17.17
C MET A 78 -3.30 8.25 -18.70
N VAL A 79 -2.22 7.89 -19.41
CA VAL A 79 -2.22 7.85 -20.88
C VAL A 79 -3.19 6.79 -21.40
N ALA A 80 -3.21 5.59 -20.81
CA ALA A 80 -4.14 4.52 -21.20
C ALA A 80 -5.62 4.87 -20.98
N ARG A 81 -5.91 5.80 -20.07
CA ARG A 81 -7.27 6.32 -19.80
C ARG A 81 -7.58 7.62 -20.53
N ASP A 82 -6.79 7.99 -21.54
CA ASP A 82 -6.86 9.26 -22.28
C ASP A 82 -6.92 10.50 -21.38
N ARG A 83 -6.29 10.43 -20.20
CA ARG A 83 -6.17 11.59 -19.33
C ARG A 83 -4.99 12.44 -19.80
N ALA A 84 -5.31 13.60 -20.33
CA ALA A 84 -4.32 14.59 -20.73
C ALA A 84 -3.37 14.93 -19.55
N PRO A 85 -2.05 15.04 -19.81
CA PRO A 85 -1.12 15.52 -18.81
C PRO A 85 -1.54 16.91 -18.35
N ARG A 86 -1.71 17.07 -17.03
CA ARG A 86 -2.00 18.37 -16.45
C ARG A 86 -0.72 19.18 -16.43
N THR A 87 -0.68 20.27 -17.18
CA THR A 87 0.32 21.32 -17.01
C THR A 87 0.10 21.99 -15.65
N GLY A 88 1.06 21.85 -14.75
CA GLY A 88 0.95 22.42 -13.40
C GLY A 88 2.25 22.29 -12.61
N THR A 89 2.52 23.29 -11.78
CA THR A 89 3.66 23.32 -10.84
C THR A 89 3.50 22.27 -9.74
N CYS A 90 4.64 21.86 -9.15
CA CYS A 90 4.67 20.95 -8.01
C CYS A 90 3.74 21.47 -6.89
N ARG A 91 2.66 20.75 -6.63
CA ARG A 91 1.68 21.13 -5.60
C ARG A 91 1.95 20.29 -4.34
N PRO A 92 2.41 20.91 -3.23
CA PRO A 92 2.86 20.18 -2.04
C PRO A 92 1.74 19.43 -1.31
N THR A 93 0.47 19.77 -1.54
CA THR A 93 -0.68 19.05 -0.97
C THR A 93 -1.70 18.74 -2.05
N ARG A 94 -1.82 17.45 -2.41
CA ARG A 94 -2.87 16.95 -3.31
C ARG A 94 -3.92 16.23 -2.46
N PRO A 95 -5.18 16.71 -2.43
CA PRO A 95 -6.24 15.99 -1.72
C PRO A 95 -6.52 14.66 -2.43
N SER A 96 -6.57 13.58 -1.66
CA SER A 96 -7.11 12.29 -2.09
C SER A 96 -8.62 12.44 -2.22
N ARG A 97 -9.08 12.56 -3.46
CA ARG A 97 -10.52 12.45 -3.79
C ARG A 97 -10.97 11.01 -3.67
#